data_AF-A0A0L8GRE2-F1
#
_entry.id   AF-A0A0L8GRE2-F1
#
_cell.length_a   1.000
_cell.length_b   1.000
_cell.length_c   1.000
_cell.angle_alpha   90.00
_cell.angle_beta   90.00
_cell.angle_gamma   90.00
#
_symmetry.space_group_name_H-M   'P 1'
#
loop_
_entity.id
_entity.type
_entity.pdbx_description
1 polymer ?
#
loop_
_entity_poly.entity_id
_entity_poly.type
_entity_poly.pdbx_seq_one_letter_code
_entity_poly.pdbx_strand_id
1 'polypeptide(L)' 'MEKLFCLTLLVCLVAPFYGAPATEEPVVSNVEEHIVNGIDAKYCEFPHVVFLRIAAKPNDYFCGATLISDKYLLTAAHCL' A
#
# COMPACT_ATOMS: atom_id res chain seq x y z
N MET A 1 36.73 -29.21 17.71
CA MET A 1 35.27 -29.39 17.57
C MET A 1 34.47 -28.32 18.32
N GLU A 2 35.04 -27.69 19.34
CA GLU A 2 34.47 -26.60 20.16
C GLU A 2 34.39 -25.24 19.42
N LYS A 3 35.40 -24.91 18.61
CA LYS A 3 35.42 -23.65 17.83
C LYS A 3 34.35 -23.59 16.73
N LEU A 4 33.97 -24.76 16.19
CA LEU A 4 33.00 -24.86 15.09
C LEU A 4 31.58 -24.57 15.59
N PHE A 5 31.26 -25.01 16.82
CA PHE A 5 29.96 -24.76 17.46
C PHE A 5 29.75 -23.28 17.79
N CYS A 6 30.82 -22.57 18.17
CA CYS A 6 30.78 -21.15 18.45
C CYS A 6 30.56 -20.32 17.16
N LEU A 7 31.20 -20.71 16.06
CA LEU A 7 31.03 -20.05 14.76
C LEU A 7 29.59 -20.23 14.23
N THR A 8 28.99 -21.41 14.39
CA THR A 8 27.60 -21.65 14.01
C THR A 8 26.62 -20.85 14.87
N LEU A 9 26.86 -20.73 16.18
CA LEU A 9 26.03 -19.93 17.08
C LEU A 9 26.06 -18.44 16.73
N LEU A 10 27.24 -17.91 16.38
CA LEU A 10 27.39 -16.52 15.96
C LEU A 10 26.64 -16.25 14.66
N VAL A 11 26.77 -17.11 13.65
CA VAL A 11 26.07 -16.95 12.36
C VAL A 11 24.54 -16.95 12.54
N CYS A 12 24.00 -17.84 13.38
CA CYS A 12 22.57 -17.89 13.67
C CYS A 12 22.06 -16.62 14.39
N LEU A 13 22.87 -16.00 15.24
CA LEU A 13 22.50 -14.78 15.97
C LEU A 13 22.52 -13.52 15.11
N VAL A 14 23.37 -13.45 14.07
CA VAL A 14 23.41 -12.30 13.14
C VAL A 14 22.53 -12.45 11.89
N ALA A 15 22.11 -13.67 11.52
CA ALA A 15 21.20 -13.91 10.42
C ALA A 15 19.89 -13.07 10.44
N PRO A 16 19.20 -12.84 11.58
CA PRO A 16 18.00 -12.00 11.60
C PRO A 16 18.26 -10.50 11.41
N PHE A 17 19.52 -10.03 11.49
CA PHE A 17 19.90 -8.65 11.18
C PHE A 17 20.17 -8.42 9.70
N TYR A 18 20.46 -9.48 8.94
CA TYR A 18 20.36 -9.45 7.49
C TYR A 18 18.88 -9.49 7.15
N GLY A 19 18.22 -8.33 7.28
CA GLY A 19 16.86 -8.14 6.82
C GLY A 19 16.76 -8.62 5.39
N ALA A 20 16.09 -9.76 5.19
CA ALA A 20 15.66 -10.15 3.86
C ALA A 20 14.80 -8.99 3.33
N PRO A 21 15.00 -8.54 2.08
CA PRO A 21 14.05 -7.62 1.48
C PRO A 21 12.68 -8.26 1.61
N ALA A 22 11.72 -7.54 2.20
CA ALA A 22 10.33 -7.96 2.20
C ALA A 22 9.96 -8.14 0.72
N THR A 23 9.83 -9.39 0.28
CA THR A 23 9.05 -9.68 -0.91
C THR A 23 7.63 -9.37 -0.49
N GLU A 24 7.15 -8.18 -0.85
CA GLU A 24 5.71 -7.94 -0.93
C GLU A 24 5.22 -8.92 -2.00
N GLU A 25 4.88 -10.14 -1.57
CA GLU A 25 4.04 -11.03 -2.35
C GLU A 25 2.80 -10.20 -2.70
N PRO A 26 2.48 -10.02 -4.00
CA PRO A 26 1.32 -9.23 -4.38
C PRO A 26 0.11 -9.86 -3.71
N VAL A 27 -0.51 -9.13 -2.78
CA VAL A 27 -1.79 -9.53 -2.19
C VAL A 27 -2.81 -9.43 -3.32
N VAL A 28 -2.96 -10.52 -4.08
CA VAL A 28 -3.99 -10.64 -5.12
C VAL A 28 -5.32 -10.83 -4.39
N SER A 29 -5.91 -9.73 -3.93
CA SER A 29 -7.34 -9.70 -3.70
C SER A 29 -8.02 -9.96 -5.05
N ASN A 30 -9.05 -10.80 -5.08
CA ASN A 30 -9.94 -10.94 -6.24
C ASN A 30 -10.72 -9.63 -6.38
N VAL A 31 -10.08 -8.60 -6.92
CA VAL A 31 -10.75 -7.36 -7.33
C VAL A 31 -11.33 -7.64 -8.70
N GLU A 32 -12.66 -7.65 -8.81
CA GLU A 32 -13.30 -7.65 -10.12
C GLU A 32 -12.97 -6.31 -10.80
N GLU A 33 -12.09 -6.37 -11.80
CA GLU A 33 -11.74 -5.19 -12.59
C GLU A 33 -12.88 -4.86 -13.54
N HIS A 34 -13.52 -3.71 -13.32
CA HIS A 34 -14.62 -3.23 -14.16
C HIS A 34 -14.17 -2.20 -15.21
N ILE A 35 -12.87 -1.97 -15.37
CA ILE A 35 -12.33 -1.05 -16.35
C ILE A 35 -12.24 -1.75 -17.72
N VAL A 36 -13.17 -1.42 -18.62
CA VAL A 36 -13.20 -2.01 -19.97
C VAL A 36 -12.46 -1.11 -20.95
N ASN A 37 -11.44 -1.64 -21.64
CA ASN A 37 -10.58 -0.92 -22.60
C ASN A 37 -9.85 0.32 -22.03
N GLY A 38 -9.76 0.44 -20.71
CA GLY A 38 -8.93 1.47 -20.09
C GLY A 38 -7.44 1.16 -20.25
N ILE A 39 -6.63 2.18 -20.03
CA ILE A 39 -5.19 2.06 -19.90
C ILE A 39 -4.77 2.76 -18.62
N ASP A 40 -3.64 2.35 -18.05
CA ASP A 40 -3.07 3.01 -16.89
C ASP A 40 -2.81 4.48 -17.19
N ALA A 41 -3.24 5.33 -16.26
CA ALA A 41 -2.98 6.76 -16.34
C ALA A 41 -1.48 7.03 -16.22
N LYS A 42 -0.98 7.98 -17.01
CA LYS A 42 0.40 8.44 -16.90
C LYS A 42 0.60 9.21 -15.59
N TYR A 43 1.87 9.33 -15.19
CA TYR A 43 2.23 10.15 -14.03
C TYR A 43 1.68 11.57 -14.19
N CYS A 44 0.91 12.01 -13.19
CA CYS A 44 0.23 13.31 -13.15
C CYS A 44 -0.72 13.59 -14.33
N GLU A 45 -1.29 12.57 -14.99
CA GLU A 45 -2.29 12.79 -16.06
C GLU A 45 -3.57 13.46 -15.53
N PHE A 46 -4.00 13.09 -14.32
CA PHE A 46 -5.15 13.67 -13.63
C PHE A 46 -4.73 14.21 -12.24
N PRO A 47 -4.03 15.34 -12.18
CA PRO A 47 -3.34 15.79 -10.96
C PRO A 47 -4.30 16.22 -9.84
N HIS A 48 -5.58 16.42 -10.16
CA HIS A 48 -6.62 16.76 -9.19
C HIS A 48 -7.33 15.54 -8.59
N VAL A 49 -7.05 14.31 -9.05
CA VAL A 49 -7.63 13.08 -8.48
C VAL A 49 -7.03 12.82 -7.11
N VAL A 50 -7.89 12.57 -6.12
CA VAL A 50 -7.50 12.32 -4.73
C VAL A 50 -8.07 11.00 -4.24
N PHE A 51 -7.20 10.21 -3.61
CA PHE A 51 -7.60 9.07 -2.81
C PHE A 51 -8.04 9.54 -1.41
N LEU A 52 -9.33 9.39 -1.11
CA LEU A 52 -9.91 9.84 0.15
C LEU A 52 -10.12 8.65 1.09
N ARG A 53 -9.32 8.56 2.16
CA ARG A 53 -9.52 7.60 3.25
C ARG A 53 -10.43 8.20 4.31
N ILE A 54 -11.52 7.52 4.63
CA ILE A 54 -12.48 7.92 5.66
C ILE A 54 -12.37 6.96 6.84
N ALA A 55 -12.09 7.53 8.01
CA ALA A 55 -12.06 6.80 9.26
C ALA A 55 -13.48 6.67 9.80
N ALA A 56 -14.04 5.46 9.75
CA ALA A 56 -15.41 5.19 10.16
C ALA A 56 -15.48 3.93 11.03
N LYS A 57 -16.56 3.80 11.81
CA LYS A 57 -16.84 2.60 12.60
C LYS A 57 -17.92 1.78 11.90
N PRO A 58 -17.76 0.45 11.75
CA PRO A 58 -16.72 -0.40 12.35
C PRO A 58 -15.39 -0.43 11.60
N ASN A 59 -15.37 -0.04 10.32
CA ASN A 59 -14.20 -0.12 9.44
C ASN A 59 -14.00 1.18 8.67
N ASP A 60 -12.74 1.48 8.39
CA ASP A 60 -12.36 2.51 7.45
C ASP A 60 -12.76 2.11 6.03
N TYR A 61 -13.09 3.10 5.21
CA TYR A 61 -13.37 2.92 3.79
C TYR A 61 -12.74 4.03 2.96
N PHE A 62 -12.79 3.86 1.64
CA PHE A 62 -12.15 4.77 0.69
C PHE A 62 -13.14 5.24 -0.36
N CYS A 63 -12.97 6.48 -0.80
CA CYS A 63 -13.68 7.09 -1.90
C CYS A 63 -12.72 7.87 -2.81
N GLY A 64 -13.21 8.27 -3.98
CA GLY A 64 -12.54 9.27 -4.80
C GLY A 64 -12.92 10.69 -4.38
N ALA A 65 -12.02 11.64 -4.61
CA ALA A 65 -12.31 13.07 -4.50
C ALA A 65 -11.56 13.88 -5.56
N THR A 66 -11.94 15.15 -5.73
CA THR A 66 -11.27 16.11 -6.63
C THR A 66 -10.75 17.31 -5.85
N LEU A 67 -9.49 17.68 -6.04
CA LEU A 67 -8.91 18.92 -5.51
C LEU A 67 -9.47 20.13 -6.28
N ILE A 68 -10.28 20.96 -5.61
CA ILE A 68 -10.95 22.12 -6.23
C ILE A 68 -10.33 23.47 -5.82
N SER A 69 -9.44 23.47 -4.82
CA SER A 69 -8.67 24.65 -4.37
C SER A 69 -7.50 24.21 -3.48
N ASP A 70 -6.75 25.16 -2.92
CA ASP A 70 -5.66 24.92 -1.97
C ASP A 70 -6.09 24.19 -0.68
N LYS A 71 -7.39 24.25 -0.33
CA LYS A 71 -7.90 23.74 0.95
C LYS A 71 -9.18 22.90 0.86
N TYR A 72 -9.78 22.78 -0.32
CA TYR A 72 -11.06 22.10 -0.49
C TYR A 72 -10.98 20.92 -1.46
N LEU A 73 -11.58 19.81 -1.04
CA LEU A 73 -11.85 18.63 -1.85
C LEU A 73 -13.36 18.51 -2.11
N LEU A 74 -13.73 18.12 -3.32
CA LEU A 74 -15.10 17.75 -3.68
C LEU A 74 -15.22 16.22 -3.73
N THR A 75 -16.23 15.67 -3.07
CA THR A 75 -16.55 14.22 -3.08
C THR A 75 -18.07 14.00 -3.04
N ALA A 76 -18.50 12.75 -3.20
CA ALA A 76 -19.92 12.38 -3.13
C ALA A 76 -20.43 12.40 -1.67
N ALA A 77 -21.67 12.82 -1.47
CA ALA A 77 -22.26 12.87 -0.13
C ALA A 77 -22.39 11.49 0.54
N HIS A 78 -22.57 10.41 -0.22
CA HIS A 78 -22.67 9.05 0.32
C HIS A 78 -21.33 8.47 0.81
N CYS A 79 -20.23 9.18 0.59
CA CYS A 79 -18.92 8.83 1.14
C CYS A 79 -18.73 9.33 2.58
N LEU A 80 -19.75 9.90 3.23
CA LEU A 80 -19.69 10.42 4.59
C LEU A 80 -20.74 9.76 5.49
#